data_AF-A0A938BFJ0-F1
#
_entry.id   AF-A0A938BFJ0-F1
#
_cell.length_a   1.000
_cell.length_b   1.000
_cell.length_c   1.000
_cell.angle_alpha   90.00
_cell.angle_beta   90.00
_cell.angle_gamma   90.00
#
_symmetry.space_group_name_H-M   'P 1'
#
loop_
_entity.id
_entity.type
_entity.pdbx_description
1 polymer ?
#
loop_
_entity_poly.entity_id
_entity_poly.type
_entity_poly.pdbx_seq_one_letter_code
_entity_poly.pdbx_strand_id
1 'polypeptide(L)'
;MKRKTKRLREQLDLYDVQPFIATAPCVSALREAVKSWKEGGYKGATDTTRELLNYWFLSDHRLPNGRQFHYYDSQREAIETLIYVYEIAKVRIRKELIQRFAMATKDLRLPPYDDFARYCVKMATGSGKTKVMSLAIVWHYFNAVRENDEDYAKTFLLLAPNVIVFERLRKDFAGGNIFKVDPLFPKHFEMFWDFECYMRDEGERAYSEGALFLTNIQQFYEREQRTTEDEPDAMTAVLGAKPGSND
;
A
#
# COMPACT_ATOMS: atom_id res chain seq x y z
N MET A 1 40.30 -46.11 -0.88
CA MET A 1 39.82 -44.89 -1.59
C MET A 1 38.30 -44.89 -1.60
N LYS A 2 37.66 -43.99 -0.82
CA LYS A 2 36.18 -43.89 -0.74
C LYS A 2 35.65 -43.05 -1.92
N ARG A 3 34.77 -43.65 -2.72
CA ARG A 3 34.14 -43.07 -3.91
C ARG A 3 33.11 -42.02 -3.45
N LYS A 4 33.30 -40.74 -3.78
CA LYS A 4 32.35 -39.66 -3.48
C LYS A 4 31.10 -39.82 -4.37
N THR A 5 29.97 -40.15 -3.75
CA THR A 5 28.66 -40.16 -4.41
C THR A 5 28.26 -38.72 -4.74
N LYS A 6 28.13 -38.43 -6.04
CA LYS A 6 27.66 -37.15 -6.56
C LYS A 6 26.18 -37.00 -6.15
N ARG A 7 25.87 -36.08 -5.22
CA ARG A 7 24.49 -35.74 -4.87
C ARG A 7 23.75 -35.34 -6.15
N LEU A 8 22.66 -36.04 -6.44
CA LEU A 8 21.68 -35.65 -7.46
C LEU A 8 21.30 -34.19 -7.18
N ARG A 9 21.49 -33.31 -8.17
CA ARG A 9 20.82 -32.00 -8.15
C ARG A 9 19.33 -32.30 -8.24
N GLU A 10 18.60 -32.02 -7.17
CA GLU A 10 17.13 -31.93 -7.21
C GLU A 10 16.77 -31.05 -8.40
N GLN A 11 15.87 -31.55 -9.27
CA GLN A 11 15.31 -30.76 -10.36
C GLN A 11 14.54 -29.60 -9.72
N LEU A 12 15.18 -28.43 -9.64
CA LEU A 12 14.51 -27.17 -9.41
C LEU A 12 13.42 -27.03 -10.48
N ASP A 13 12.20 -26.74 -10.05
CA ASP A 13 11.08 -26.47 -10.93
C ASP A 13 11.49 -25.40 -11.95
N LEU A 14 11.30 -25.66 -13.23
CA LEU A 14 11.82 -24.84 -14.33
C LEU A 14 11.25 -23.41 -14.31
N TYR A 15 10.14 -23.21 -13.57
CA TYR A 15 9.48 -21.93 -13.35
C TYR A 15 9.81 -21.27 -12.01
N ASP A 16 10.55 -21.94 -11.13
CA ASP A 16 10.95 -21.38 -9.84
C ASP A 16 12.22 -20.54 -9.97
N VAL A 17 12.02 -19.28 -10.37
CA VAL A 17 13.09 -18.27 -10.45
C VAL A 17 13.44 -17.65 -9.10
N GLN A 18 12.75 -18.03 -8.01
CA GLN A 18 12.97 -17.43 -6.68
C GLN A 18 14.41 -17.53 -6.18
N PRO A 19 15.17 -18.63 -6.41
CA PRO A 19 16.57 -18.74 -6.00
C PRO A 19 17.52 -17.78 -6.73
N PHE A 20 17.10 -17.24 -7.87
CA PHE A 20 17.93 -16.41 -8.76
C PHE A 20 17.63 -14.91 -8.64
N ILE A 21 16.60 -14.52 -7.89
CA ILE A 21 16.26 -13.11 -7.65
C ILE A 21 16.97 -12.65 -6.37
N ALA A 22 17.81 -11.63 -6.49
CA ALA A 22 18.32 -10.91 -5.33
C ALA A 22 17.14 -10.28 -4.57
N THR A 23 16.73 -10.92 -3.48
CA THR A 23 15.61 -10.50 -2.63
C THR A 23 16.13 -9.94 -1.32
N ALA A 24 15.29 -9.15 -0.62
CA ALA A 24 15.66 -8.62 0.68
C ALA A 24 15.76 -9.77 1.71
N PRO A 25 16.62 -9.66 2.75
CA PRO A 25 16.95 -10.79 3.62
C PRO A 25 15.77 -11.49 4.30
N CYS A 26 14.70 -10.74 4.61
CA CYS A 26 13.53 -11.28 5.30
C CYS A 26 12.53 -11.98 4.35
N VAL A 27 12.66 -11.83 3.02
CA VAL A 27 11.62 -12.19 2.06
C VAL A 27 11.32 -13.69 2.05
N SER A 28 12.33 -14.54 2.00
CA SER A 28 12.12 -16.00 1.93
C SER A 28 11.43 -16.52 3.19
N ALA A 29 11.91 -16.13 4.37
CA ALA A 29 11.31 -16.53 5.64
C ALA A 29 9.89 -15.97 5.82
N LEU A 30 9.63 -14.73 5.37
CA LEU A 30 8.28 -14.16 5.39
C LEU A 30 7.32 -14.92 4.47
N ARG A 31 7.76 -15.30 3.27
CA ARG A 31 6.94 -16.08 2.33
C ARG A 31 6.55 -17.44 2.90
N GLU A 32 7.48 -18.14 3.53
CA GLU A 32 7.20 -19.41 4.21
C GLU A 32 6.21 -19.22 5.35
N ALA A 33 6.41 -18.19 6.18
CA ALA A 33 5.51 -17.88 7.29
C ALA A 33 4.09 -17.52 6.83
N VAL A 34 3.96 -16.67 5.81
CA VAL A 34 2.67 -16.29 5.22
C VAL A 34 1.99 -17.49 4.56
N LYS A 35 2.75 -18.35 3.87
CA LYS A 35 2.22 -19.58 3.28
C LYS A 35 1.65 -20.51 4.36
N SER A 36 2.40 -20.74 5.44
CA SER A 36 1.93 -21.56 6.57
C SER A 36 0.69 -20.95 7.24
N TRP A 37 0.66 -19.64 7.42
CA TRP A 37 -0.50 -18.94 8.00
C TRP A 37 -1.76 -19.05 7.12
N LYS A 38 -1.59 -18.93 5.81
CA LYS A 38 -2.67 -19.14 4.83
C LYS A 38 -3.19 -20.57 4.84
N GLU A 39 -2.30 -21.56 4.82
CA GLU A 39 -2.66 -22.99 4.90
C GLU A 39 -3.34 -23.35 6.23
N GLY A 40 -2.98 -22.64 7.31
CA GLY A 40 -3.62 -22.72 8.62
C GLY A 40 -4.96 -21.97 8.73
N GLY A 41 -5.53 -21.49 7.62
CA GLY A 41 -6.85 -20.85 7.60
C GLY A 41 -6.88 -19.46 8.26
N TYR A 42 -5.80 -18.68 8.12
CA TYR A 42 -5.68 -17.32 8.68
C TYR A 42 -5.85 -17.25 10.21
N LYS A 43 -5.31 -18.26 10.92
CA LYS A 43 -5.40 -18.36 12.38
C LYS A 43 -4.82 -17.10 13.06
N GLY A 44 -5.56 -16.58 14.04
CA GLY A 44 -5.15 -15.40 14.83
C GLY A 44 -5.49 -14.06 14.21
N ALA A 45 -6.01 -14.03 12.97
CA ALA A 45 -6.56 -12.81 12.39
C ALA A 45 -7.86 -12.40 13.10
N THR A 46 -8.16 -11.10 13.13
CA THR A 46 -9.45 -10.55 13.56
C THR A 46 -10.58 -11.12 12.69
N ASP A 47 -11.81 -11.06 13.20
CA ASP A 47 -12.96 -11.55 12.46
C ASP A 47 -13.18 -10.72 11.19
N THR A 48 -13.01 -9.39 11.27
CA THR A 48 -13.02 -8.48 10.12
C THR A 48 -11.95 -8.85 9.08
N THR A 49 -10.70 -9.08 9.49
CA THR A 49 -9.62 -9.45 8.55
C THR A 49 -9.90 -10.79 7.88
N ARG A 50 -10.36 -11.79 8.63
CA ARG A 50 -10.70 -13.12 8.08
C ARG A 50 -11.83 -13.03 7.06
N GLU A 51 -12.85 -12.23 7.36
CA GLU A 51 -13.99 -12.01 6.48
C GLU A 51 -13.59 -11.30 5.19
N LEU A 52 -12.74 -10.25 5.27
CA LEU A 52 -12.19 -9.57 4.09
C LEU A 52 -11.35 -10.52 3.22
N LEU A 53 -10.45 -11.31 3.82
CA LEU A 53 -9.62 -12.27 3.07
C LEU A 53 -10.47 -13.34 2.37
N ASN A 54 -11.49 -13.87 3.06
CA ASN A 54 -12.45 -14.82 2.48
C ASN A 54 -13.26 -14.17 1.36
N TYR A 55 -13.70 -12.93 1.55
CA TYR A 55 -14.40 -12.17 0.52
C TYR A 55 -13.51 -12.00 -0.71
N TRP A 56 -12.28 -11.51 -0.56
CA TRP A 56 -11.40 -11.26 -1.71
C TRP A 56 -10.99 -12.51 -2.47
N PHE A 57 -10.65 -13.60 -1.76
CA PHE A 57 -9.95 -14.73 -2.39
C PHE A 57 -10.72 -16.05 -2.45
N LEU A 58 -11.84 -16.16 -1.73
CA LEU A 58 -12.68 -17.37 -1.72
C LEU A 58 -14.10 -17.12 -2.24
N SER A 59 -14.45 -15.88 -2.58
CA SER A 59 -15.75 -15.53 -3.16
C SER A 59 -15.62 -15.15 -4.63
N ASP A 60 -16.65 -15.49 -5.42
CA ASP A 60 -16.74 -15.07 -6.81
C ASP A 60 -17.23 -13.62 -6.90
N HIS A 61 -16.53 -12.82 -7.72
CA HIS A 61 -16.87 -11.42 -7.93
C HIS A 61 -17.27 -11.12 -9.36
N ARG A 62 -18.13 -10.13 -9.52
CA ARG A 62 -18.49 -9.55 -10.82
C ARG A 62 -18.41 -8.03 -10.76
N LEU A 63 -17.84 -7.44 -11.80
CA LEU A 63 -17.84 -5.99 -11.98
C LEU A 63 -19.25 -5.51 -12.39
N PRO A 64 -19.53 -4.19 -12.30
CA PRO A 64 -20.82 -3.62 -12.72
C PRO A 64 -21.20 -3.93 -14.18
N ASN A 65 -20.21 -4.20 -15.04
CA ASN A 65 -20.43 -4.62 -16.43
C ASN A 65 -20.70 -6.12 -16.61
N GLY A 66 -20.86 -6.88 -15.52
CA GLY A 66 -21.15 -8.30 -15.51
C GLY A 66 -19.95 -9.23 -15.72
N ARG A 67 -18.75 -8.69 -15.99
CA ARG A 67 -17.54 -9.50 -16.17
C ARG A 67 -17.10 -10.12 -14.85
N GLN A 68 -16.66 -11.38 -14.92
CA GLN A 68 -15.98 -12.03 -13.80
C GLN A 68 -14.73 -11.25 -13.40
N PHE A 69 -14.51 -11.17 -12.09
CA PHE A 69 -13.37 -10.49 -11.49
C PHE A 69 -12.66 -11.44 -10.54
N HIS A 70 -11.34 -11.49 -10.64
CA HIS A 70 -10.48 -12.19 -9.71
C HIS A 70 -9.24 -11.35 -9.43
N TYR A 71 -8.80 -11.34 -8.18
CA TYR A 71 -7.51 -10.75 -7.81
C TYR A 71 -6.36 -11.62 -8.32
N TYR A 72 -5.27 -10.96 -8.72
CA TYR A 72 -4.06 -11.68 -9.13
C TYR A 72 -3.29 -12.20 -7.91
N ASP A 73 -2.56 -13.30 -8.07
CA ASP A 73 -1.74 -13.87 -6.98
C ASP A 73 -0.73 -12.89 -6.40
N SER A 74 -0.15 -12.02 -7.24
CA SER A 74 0.77 -10.96 -6.77
C SER A 74 0.09 -9.91 -5.89
N GLN A 75 -1.21 -9.64 -6.10
CA GLN A 75 -1.98 -8.73 -5.25
C GLN A 75 -2.33 -9.41 -3.93
N ARG A 76 -2.70 -10.70 -3.99
CA ARG A 76 -2.93 -11.54 -2.82
C ARG A 76 -1.69 -11.66 -1.93
N GLU A 77 -0.55 -12.05 -2.50
CA GLU A 77 0.72 -12.17 -1.77
C GLU A 77 1.08 -10.84 -1.10
N ALA A 78 0.91 -9.72 -1.79
CA ALA A 78 1.21 -8.39 -1.25
C ALA A 78 0.34 -8.03 -0.03
N ILE A 79 -0.99 -8.18 -0.13
CA ILE A 79 -1.88 -7.82 0.98
C ILE A 79 -1.81 -8.83 2.13
N GLU A 80 -1.72 -10.14 1.85
CA GLU A 80 -1.55 -11.17 2.88
C GLU A 80 -0.25 -10.97 3.66
N THR A 81 0.84 -10.62 2.98
CA THR A 81 2.12 -10.33 3.65
C THR A 81 2.05 -9.09 4.53
N LEU A 82 1.40 -8.02 4.05
CA LEU A 82 1.20 -6.81 4.83
C LEU A 82 0.40 -7.10 6.11
N ILE A 83 -0.75 -7.78 5.97
CA ILE A 83 -1.61 -8.19 7.08
C ILE A 83 -0.83 -9.09 8.05
N TYR A 84 -0.10 -10.08 7.55
CA TYR A 84 0.65 -10.99 8.40
C TYR A 84 1.70 -10.26 9.23
N VAL A 85 2.50 -9.38 8.61
CA VAL A 85 3.53 -8.62 9.35
C VAL A 85 2.90 -7.69 10.37
N TYR A 86 1.78 -7.05 9.99
CA TYR A 86 1.12 -6.05 10.82
C TYR A 86 0.30 -6.66 11.96
N GLU A 87 -0.67 -7.52 11.65
CA GLU A 87 -1.67 -8.00 12.59
C GLU A 87 -1.20 -9.24 13.36
N ILE A 88 -0.57 -10.19 12.65
CA ILE A 88 -0.22 -11.50 13.21
C ILE A 88 1.14 -11.47 13.88
N ALA A 89 2.16 -11.00 13.15
CA ALA A 89 3.51 -10.91 13.68
C ALA A 89 3.67 -9.71 14.63
N LYS A 90 2.80 -8.69 14.50
CA LYS A 90 2.83 -7.43 15.28
C LYS A 90 4.17 -6.69 15.21
N VAL A 91 4.89 -6.86 14.12
CA VAL A 91 6.22 -6.26 13.94
C VAL A 91 6.05 -4.84 13.41
N ARG A 92 6.43 -3.85 14.22
CA ARG A 92 6.31 -2.41 13.89
C ARG A 92 7.66 -1.75 13.60
N ILE A 93 8.77 -2.36 13.99
CA ILE A 93 10.10 -1.79 13.80
C ILE A 93 10.98 -2.70 12.94
N ARG A 94 11.85 -2.12 12.12
CA ARG A 94 12.71 -2.88 11.19
C ARG A 94 13.69 -3.77 11.95
N LYS A 95 14.21 -3.32 13.08
CA LYS A 95 15.10 -4.14 13.93
C LYS A 95 14.46 -5.47 14.31
N GLU A 96 13.21 -5.44 14.76
CA GLU A 96 12.45 -6.63 15.15
C GLU A 96 12.16 -7.53 13.93
N LEU A 97 11.81 -6.93 12.78
CA LEU A 97 11.59 -7.69 11.54
C LEU A 97 12.84 -8.50 11.15
N ILE A 98 14.01 -7.86 11.21
CA ILE A 98 15.29 -8.50 10.91
C ILE A 98 15.61 -9.58 11.94
N GLN A 99 15.41 -9.29 13.23
CA GLN A 99 15.61 -10.27 14.29
C GLN A 99 14.66 -11.47 14.16
N ARG A 100 13.45 -11.31 13.63
CA ARG A 100 12.52 -12.44 13.52
C ARG A 100 12.70 -13.26 12.25
N PHE A 101 13.02 -12.61 11.13
CA PHE A 101 12.99 -13.23 9.81
C PHE A 101 14.35 -13.31 9.09
N ALA A 102 15.41 -12.71 9.65
CA ALA A 102 16.73 -12.67 9.00
C ALA A 102 17.92 -12.78 9.99
N MET A 103 17.76 -13.41 11.16
CA MET A 103 18.86 -13.55 12.15
C MET A 103 20.14 -14.16 11.58
N ALA A 104 20.01 -15.09 10.63
CA ALA A 104 21.15 -15.79 10.04
C ALA A 104 21.93 -14.95 9.02
N THR A 105 21.40 -13.79 8.61
CA THR A 105 22.04 -12.92 7.63
C THR A 105 23.10 -12.06 8.29
N LYS A 106 24.33 -12.12 7.78
CA LYS A 106 25.45 -11.27 8.22
C LYS A 106 25.34 -9.89 7.56
N ASP A 107 25.92 -8.87 8.19
CA ASP A 107 26.08 -7.51 7.64
C ASP A 107 24.80 -6.68 7.42
N LEU A 108 23.78 -6.89 8.25
CA LEU A 108 22.58 -6.05 8.25
C LEU A 108 22.85 -4.70 8.94
N ARG A 109 22.79 -3.62 8.17
CA ARG A 109 22.76 -2.25 8.72
C ARG A 109 21.36 -1.91 9.23
N LEU A 110 21.27 -1.59 10.50
CA LEU A 110 20.08 -0.98 11.09
C LEU A 110 20.08 0.53 10.78
N PRO A 111 18.93 1.11 10.39
CA PRO A 111 18.83 2.55 10.20
C PRO A 111 19.02 3.27 11.53
N PRO A 112 19.55 4.52 11.52
CA PRO A 112 19.70 5.31 12.74
C PRO A 112 18.35 5.72 13.35
N TYR A 113 17.28 5.78 12.55
CA TYR A 113 15.92 6.14 12.98
C TYR A 113 14.94 5.02 12.59
N ASP A 114 14.24 4.44 13.57
CA ASP A 114 13.32 3.31 13.42
C ASP A 114 12.05 3.48 14.29
N ASP A 115 11.65 4.72 14.56
CA ASP A 115 10.59 5.04 15.54
C ASP A 115 9.17 4.79 15.02
N PHE A 116 9.00 4.61 13.71
CA PHE A 116 7.71 4.42 13.05
C PHE A 116 7.74 3.24 12.10
N ALA A 117 6.61 2.53 12.04
CA ALA A 117 6.42 1.41 11.13
C ALA A 117 6.50 1.85 9.68
N ARG A 118 7.43 1.24 8.94
CA ARG A 118 7.67 1.52 7.52
C ARG A 118 7.66 0.22 6.75
N TYR A 119 6.59 0.00 6.00
CA TYR A 119 6.41 -1.16 5.13
C TYR A 119 6.66 -0.76 3.68
N CYS A 120 7.39 -1.61 2.96
CA CYS A 120 7.65 -1.42 1.54
C CYS A 120 7.20 -2.68 0.80
N VAL A 121 6.26 -2.51 -0.14
CA VAL A 121 5.78 -3.59 -1.00
C VAL A 121 6.36 -3.37 -2.39
N LYS A 122 7.32 -4.24 -2.77
CA LYS A 122 7.93 -4.19 -4.10
C LYS A 122 7.05 -4.91 -5.12
N MET A 123 6.48 -4.16 -6.06
CA MET A 123 5.57 -4.69 -7.07
C MET A 123 5.94 -4.24 -8.48
N ALA A 124 5.71 -5.10 -9.47
CA ALA A 124 5.97 -4.77 -10.87
C ALA A 124 5.03 -3.67 -11.40
N THR A 125 5.40 -3.02 -12.51
CA THR A 125 4.48 -2.14 -13.23
C THR A 125 3.38 -2.98 -13.89
N GLY A 126 2.12 -2.55 -13.78
CA GLY A 126 0.97 -3.30 -14.30
C GLY A 126 0.39 -4.35 -13.37
N SER A 127 1.04 -4.72 -12.25
CA SER A 127 0.52 -5.72 -11.31
C SER A 127 -0.64 -5.23 -10.41
N GLY A 128 -1.12 -4.01 -10.61
CA GLY A 128 -2.24 -3.42 -9.85
C GLY A 128 -1.87 -2.91 -8.46
N LYS A 129 -0.78 -2.15 -8.34
CA LYS A 129 -0.38 -1.46 -7.09
C LYS A 129 -1.54 -0.68 -6.45
N THR A 130 -2.28 0.10 -7.25
CA THR A 130 -3.43 0.86 -6.77
C THR A 130 -4.50 -0.03 -6.13
N LYS A 131 -4.70 -1.25 -6.65
CA LYS A 131 -5.66 -2.21 -6.09
C LYS A 131 -5.21 -2.70 -4.72
N VAL A 132 -3.93 -3.02 -4.56
CA VAL A 132 -3.39 -3.41 -3.24
C VAL A 132 -3.50 -2.26 -2.24
N MET A 133 -3.33 -1.03 -2.69
CA MET A 133 -3.50 0.16 -1.84
C MET A 133 -4.96 0.32 -1.40
N SER A 134 -5.94 0.13 -2.28
CA SER A 134 -7.36 0.18 -1.90
C SER A 134 -7.74 -0.96 -0.95
N LEU A 135 -7.21 -2.17 -1.13
CA LEU A 135 -7.37 -3.28 -0.19
C LEU A 135 -6.79 -2.95 1.19
N ALA A 136 -5.61 -2.33 1.24
CA ALA A 136 -4.98 -1.94 2.50
C ALA A 136 -5.76 -0.84 3.24
N ILE A 137 -6.30 0.14 2.52
CA ILE A 137 -7.16 1.20 3.08
C ILE A 137 -8.43 0.57 3.68
N VAL A 138 -9.12 -0.27 2.90
CA VAL A 138 -10.33 -0.97 3.33
C VAL A 138 -10.09 -1.83 4.56
N TRP A 139 -9.00 -2.61 4.57
CA TRP A 139 -8.64 -3.44 5.71
C TRP A 139 -8.36 -2.62 6.97
N HIS A 140 -7.59 -1.54 6.88
CA HIS A 140 -7.34 -0.69 8.04
C HIS A 140 -8.62 -0.01 8.53
N TYR A 141 -9.42 0.58 7.63
CA TYR A 141 -10.63 1.29 8.01
C TYR A 141 -11.63 0.37 8.73
N PHE A 142 -11.94 -0.80 8.15
CA PHE A 142 -12.91 -1.69 8.80
C PHE A 142 -12.40 -2.30 10.10
N ASN A 143 -11.10 -2.59 10.23
CA ASN A 143 -10.56 -3.01 11.52
C ASN A 143 -10.62 -1.88 12.56
N ALA A 144 -10.42 -0.62 12.16
CA ALA A 144 -10.56 0.51 13.06
C ALA A 144 -12.01 0.70 13.54
N VAL A 145 -12.98 0.52 12.64
CA VAL A 145 -14.42 0.68 12.96
C VAL A 145 -14.99 -0.51 13.73
N ARG A 146 -14.58 -1.74 13.41
CA ARG A 146 -15.20 -2.97 13.94
C ARG A 146 -14.41 -3.65 15.07
N GLU A 147 -13.09 -3.44 15.15
CA GLU A 147 -12.20 -4.20 16.05
C GLU A 147 -11.50 -3.28 17.06
N ASN A 148 -10.58 -2.41 16.62
CA ASN A 148 -9.80 -1.52 17.48
C ASN A 148 -9.35 -0.24 16.73
N ASP A 149 -9.78 0.93 17.20
CA ASP A 149 -9.40 2.23 16.61
C ASP A 149 -7.99 2.72 17.02
N GLU A 150 -7.37 2.12 18.05
CA GLU A 150 -6.02 2.51 18.48
C GLU A 150 -4.92 1.89 17.59
N ASP A 151 -5.15 0.67 17.13
CA ASP A 151 -4.20 -0.08 16.31
C ASP A 151 -4.40 0.14 14.81
N TYR A 152 -5.53 0.67 14.36
CA TYR A 152 -5.83 0.80 12.94
C TYR A 152 -6.19 2.25 12.58
N ALA A 153 -6.15 2.58 11.28
CA ALA A 153 -6.31 3.94 10.80
C ALA A 153 -7.65 4.11 10.07
N LYS A 154 -8.34 5.20 10.36
CA LYS A 154 -9.53 5.66 9.61
C LYS A 154 -9.19 6.72 8.56
N THR A 155 -8.06 7.42 8.75
CA THR A 155 -7.62 8.53 7.90
C THR A 155 -6.31 8.20 7.20
N PHE A 156 -6.25 8.46 5.90
CA PHE A 156 -5.17 8.06 5.02
C PHE A 156 -4.67 9.24 4.19
N LEU A 157 -3.35 9.33 4.03
CA LEU A 157 -2.70 10.28 3.13
C LEU A 157 -2.02 9.53 1.99
N LEU A 158 -2.46 9.79 0.77
CA LEU A 158 -1.89 9.24 -0.44
C LEU A 158 -1.07 10.29 -1.18
N LEU A 159 0.26 10.11 -1.18
CA LEU A 159 1.21 11.03 -1.80
C LEU A 159 1.68 10.51 -3.16
N ALA A 160 1.26 11.19 -4.23
CA ALA A 160 1.78 10.97 -5.56
C ALA A 160 3.17 11.63 -5.73
N PRO A 161 4.11 10.98 -6.42
CA PRO A 161 5.45 11.53 -6.63
C PRO A 161 5.49 12.70 -7.61
N ASN A 162 4.47 12.86 -8.47
CA ASN A 162 4.34 13.94 -9.43
C ASN A 162 2.88 14.09 -9.88
N VAL A 163 2.60 15.16 -10.61
CA VAL A 163 1.25 15.50 -11.10
C VAL A 163 0.69 14.45 -12.07
N ILE A 164 1.55 13.78 -12.86
CA ILE A 164 1.11 12.76 -13.82
C ILE A 164 0.56 11.54 -13.08
N VAL A 165 1.25 11.09 -12.02
CA VAL A 165 0.77 9.98 -11.18
C VAL A 165 -0.45 10.40 -10.37
N PHE A 166 -0.48 11.64 -9.88
CA PHE A 166 -1.65 12.21 -9.21
C PHE A 166 -2.91 12.12 -10.09
N GLU A 167 -2.87 12.60 -11.34
CA GLU A 167 -4.04 12.55 -12.23
C GLU A 167 -4.51 11.12 -12.53
N ARG A 168 -3.59 10.14 -12.53
CA ARG A 168 -3.96 8.72 -12.68
C ARG A 168 -4.68 8.21 -11.45
N LEU A 169 -4.13 8.45 -10.25
CA LEU A 169 -4.76 8.06 -8.98
C LEU A 169 -6.08 8.79 -8.77
N ARG A 170 -6.19 10.05 -9.21
CA ARG A 170 -7.41 10.85 -9.11
C ARG A 170 -8.58 10.19 -9.84
N LYS A 171 -8.34 9.55 -11.00
CA LYS A 171 -9.39 8.82 -11.72
C LYS A 171 -9.95 7.63 -10.93
N ASP A 172 -9.12 7.01 -10.10
CA ASP A 172 -9.51 5.88 -9.28
C ASP A 172 -10.19 6.34 -7.97
N PHE A 173 -9.62 7.33 -7.28
CA PHE A 173 -10.05 7.72 -5.93
C PHE A 173 -11.05 8.89 -5.86
N ALA A 174 -11.17 9.72 -6.91
CA ALA A 174 -12.11 10.84 -6.88
C ALA A 174 -13.55 10.34 -6.67
N GLY A 175 -14.25 10.96 -5.71
CA GLY A 175 -15.59 10.56 -5.30
C GLY A 175 -15.69 9.11 -4.80
N GLY A 176 -14.57 8.51 -4.38
CA GLY A 176 -14.51 7.12 -3.91
C GLY A 176 -14.82 6.09 -5.00
N ASN A 177 -14.58 6.41 -6.28
CA ASN A 177 -14.99 5.57 -7.42
C ASN A 177 -14.48 4.11 -7.31
N ILE A 178 -13.21 3.92 -6.95
CA ILE A 178 -12.61 2.59 -6.77
C ILE A 178 -13.34 1.78 -5.69
N PHE A 179 -13.79 2.41 -4.60
CA PHE A 179 -14.52 1.76 -3.50
C PHE A 179 -15.97 1.40 -3.86
N LYS A 180 -16.53 2.06 -4.87
CA LYS A 180 -17.90 1.80 -5.37
C LYS A 180 -17.94 0.73 -6.46
N VAL A 181 -16.90 0.67 -7.29
CA VAL A 181 -16.87 -0.17 -8.49
C VAL A 181 -16.21 -1.53 -8.24
N ASP A 182 -15.16 -1.56 -7.43
CA ASP A 182 -14.42 -2.78 -7.18
C ASP A 182 -15.02 -3.59 -6.02
N PRO A 183 -14.91 -4.93 -6.06
CA PRO A 183 -15.33 -5.78 -4.95
C PRO A 183 -14.31 -5.74 -3.80
N LEU A 184 -14.29 -4.65 -3.05
CA LEU A 184 -13.34 -4.45 -1.94
C LEU A 184 -13.86 -4.90 -0.58
N PHE A 185 -15.17 -4.97 -0.35
CA PHE A 185 -15.73 -5.46 0.90
C PHE A 185 -17.13 -6.06 0.70
N PRO A 186 -17.58 -6.96 1.60
CA PRO A 186 -18.93 -7.53 1.54
C PRO A 186 -20.02 -6.46 1.64
N LYS A 187 -21.17 -6.71 0.99
CA LYS A 187 -22.28 -5.75 0.98
C LYS A 187 -22.75 -5.30 2.36
N HIS A 188 -22.77 -6.20 3.34
CA HIS A 188 -23.20 -5.84 4.69
C HIS A 188 -22.19 -4.94 5.43
N PHE A 189 -20.98 -4.72 4.89
CA PHE A 189 -20.05 -3.71 5.42
C PHE A 189 -20.42 -2.30 4.96
N GLU A 190 -21.26 -2.14 3.93
CA GLU A 190 -21.69 -0.81 3.44
C GLU A 190 -22.30 0.04 4.56
N MET A 191 -22.97 -0.59 5.54
CA MET A 191 -23.57 0.13 6.67
C MET A 191 -22.54 0.77 7.61
N PHE A 192 -21.28 0.32 7.56
CA PHE A 192 -20.17 0.87 8.34
C PHE A 192 -19.26 1.76 7.47
N TRP A 193 -19.59 1.96 6.19
CA TRP A 193 -18.74 2.70 5.26
C TRP A 193 -19.14 4.18 5.20
N ASP A 194 -18.65 4.95 6.18
CA ASP A 194 -18.69 6.41 6.18
C ASP A 194 -17.27 6.95 5.87
N PHE A 195 -16.98 7.10 4.57
CA PHE A 195 -15.63 7.36 4.08
C PHE A 195 -15.60 8.34 2.89
N GLU A 196 -14.86 9.44 3.05
CA GLU A 196 -14.72 10.48 2.02
C GLU A 196 -13.32 10.50 1.38
N CYS A 197 -13.25 10.97 0.13
CA CYS A 197 -11.99 11.09 -0.61
C CYS A 197 -11.78 12.53 -1.08
N TYR A 198 -10.81 13.21 -0.50
CA TYR A 198 -10.47 14.60 -0.81
C TYR A 198 -9.30 14.64 -1.79
N MET A 199 -9.51 15.28 -2.94
CA MET A 199 -8.44 15.53 -3.89
C MET A 199 -7.68 16.80 -3.53
N ARG A 200 -6.49 16.95 -4.10
CA ARG A 200 -5.72 18.20 -4.02
C ARG A 200 -6.59 19.40 -4.39
N ASP A 201 -6.46 20.47 -3.62
CA ASP A 201 -7.16 21.75 -3.79
C ASP A 201 -8.69 21.69 -3.53
N GLU A 202 -9.23 20.56 -3.06
CA GLU A 202 -10.60 20.47 -2.58
C GLU A 202 -10.67 20.76 -1.07
N GLY A 203 -11.57 21.66 -0.67
CA GLY A 203 -11.87 21.87 0.75
C GLY A 203 -12.65 20.70 1.36
N GLU A 204 -12.49 20.49 2.66
CA GLU A 204 -13.31 19.52 3.41
C GLU A 204 -14.78 19.93 3.35
N ARG A 205 -15.64 19.05 2.81
CA ARG A 205 -17.06 19.35 2.56
C ARG A 205 -17.94 19.06 3.78
N ALA A 206 -17.71 17.90 4.42
CA ALA A 206 -18.42 17.43 5.60
C ALA A 206 -17.50 16.48 6.40
N TYR A 207 -17.74 16.37 7.70
CA TYR A 207 -17.05 15.39 8.55
C TYR A 207 -17.57 13.99 8.22
N SER A 208 -16.65 13.05 8.01
CA SER A 208 -16.90 11.61 7.85
C SER A 208 -16.04 10.86 8.85
N GLU A 209 -16.45 9.64 9.22
CA GLU A 209 -15.68 8.80 10.15
C GLU A 209 -14.28 8.46 9.62
N GLY A 210 -14.13 8.28 8.30
CA GLY A 210 -12.84 8.07 7.65
C GLY A 210 -12.61 8.91 6.41
N ALA A 211 -11.34 9.16 6.09
CA ALA A 211 -10.96 10.04 5.00
C ALA A 211 -9.72 9.56 4.25
N LEU A 212 -9.69 9.78 2.94
CA LEU A 212 -8.49 9.64 2.10
C LEU A 212 -8.14 10.99 1.48
N PHE A 213 -6.98 11.52 1.80
CA PHE A 213 -6.42 12.71 1.17
C PHE A 213 -5.45 12.30 0.05
N LEU A 214 -5.76 12.65 -1.19
CA LEU A 214 -4.87 12.43 -2.34
C LEU A 214 -4.22 13.74 -2.75
N THR A 215 -2.90 13.80 -2.68
CA THR A 215 -2.10 14.95 -3.11
C THR A 215 -0.78 14.51 -3.74
N ASN A 216 0.11 15.45 -4.09
CA ASN A 216 1.43 15.19 -4.64
C ASN A 216 2.54 15.83 -3.81
N ILE A 217 3.72 15.21 -3.79
CA ILE A 217 4.84 15.60 -2.91
C ILE A 217 5.30 17.04 -3.11
N GLN A 218 5.12 17.61 -4.31
CA GLN A 218 5.48 19.00 -4.59
C GLN A 218 4.69 20.03 -3.76
N GLN A 219 3.54 19.66 -3.17
CA GLN A 219 2.79 20.52 -2.25
C GLN A 219 3.50 20.74 -0.92
N PHE A 220 4.48 19.90 -0.59
CA PHE A 220 5.26 19.97 0.65
C PHE A 220 6.63 20.62 0.47
N TYR A 221 6.98 21.01 -0.76
CA TYR A 221 8.20 21.75 -1.00
C TYR A 221 7.95 23.23 -0.76
N GLU A 222 8.84 23.85 0.03
CA GLU A 222 8.90 25.29 0.14
C GLU A 222 9.13 25.86 -1.27
N ARG A 223 8.23 26.72 -1.72
CA ARG A 223 8.52 27.54 -2.90
C ARG A 223 9.57 28.54 -2.46
N GLU A 224 10.80 28.38 -2.92
CA GLU A 224 11.76 29.48 -2.93
C GLU A 224 11.05 30.66 -3.60
N GLN A 225 10.75 31.70 -2.83
CA GLN A 225 10.32 32.96 -3.40
C GLN A 225 11.46 33.37 -4.31
N ARG A 226 11.24 33.38 -5.62
CA ARG A 226 12.10 34.14 -6.52
C ARG A 226 12.00 35.57 -6.01
N THR A 227 13.02 36.03 -5.31
CA THR A 227 13.21 37.44 -5.05
C THR A 227 13.14 38.14 -6.41
N THR A 228 12.29 39.14 -6.49
CA THR A 228 12.10 40.06 -7.63
C THR A 228 13.35 40.90 -7.93
N GLU A 229 14.55 40.37 -7.69
CA GLU A 229 15.83 41.05 -7.88
C GLU A 229 16.51 40.66 -9.20
N ASP A 230 16.05 39.60 -9.88
CA ASP A 230 16.63 39.11 -11.14
C ASP A 230 15.85 39.48 -12.41
N GLU A 231 14.79 40.30 -12.31
CA GLU A 231 14.17 40.90 -13.50
C GLU A 231 14.87 42.24 -13.82
N PRO A 232 15.52 42.39 -15.00
CA PRO A 232 16.04 43.69 -15.40
C PRO A 232 14.87 44.67 -15.54
N ASP A 233 14.97 45.81 -14.84
CA ASP A 233 14.00 46.91 -14.70
C ASP A 233 13.34 47.35 -16.04
N ALA A 234 14.02 47.07 -17.17
CA ALA A 234 13.53 47.31 -18.52
C ALA A 234 12.30 46.46 -18.91
N MET A 235 12.10 45.25 -18.39
CA MET A 235 10.93 44.43 -18.73
C MET A 235 9.68 44.82 -17.93
N THR A 236 9.85 45.24 -16.67
CA THR A 236 8.77 45.68 -15.79
C THR A 236 8.14 46.99 -16.29
N ALA A 237 8.93 47.87 -16.91
CA ALA A 237 8.47 49.10 -17.52
C ALA A 237 7.58 48.90 -18.77
N VAL A 238 7.71 47.76 -19.47
CA VAL A 238 6.97 47.48 -20.72
C VAL A 238 5.71 46.66 -20.46
N LEU A 239 5.75 45.72 -19.51
CA LEU A 239 4.69 44.74 -19.29
C LEU A 239 3.68 45.14 -18.21
N GLY A 240 4.00 46.14 -17.37
CA GLY A 240 3.17 46.56 -16.25
C GLY A 240 3.18 45.55 -15.09
N ALA A 241 2.65 45.96 -13.94
CA ALA A 241 2.58 45.10 -12.76
C ALA A 241 1.67 43.89 -13.02
N LYS A 242 2.14 42.70 -12.64
CA LYS A 242 1.36 41.45 -12.72
C LYS A 242 0.08 41.62 -11.89
N PRO A 243 -1.13 41.34 -12.44
CA PRO A 243 -2.34 41.39 -11.65
C PRO A 243 -2.25 40.35 -10.52
N GLY A 244 -2.63 40.77 -9.31
CA GLY A 244 -2.74 39.87 -8.17
C GLY A 244 -3.67 38.73 -8.52
N SER A 245 -3.22 37.49 -8.33
CA SER A 245 -4.11 36.34 -8.39
C SER A 245 -5.07 36.44 -7.21
N ASN A 246 -6.33 36.80 -7.51
CA ASN A 246 -7.43 36.79 -6.55
C ASN A 246 -7.53 35.43 -5.86
N ASP A 247 -7.85 35.51 -4.56
CA ASP A 247 -8.18 34.44 -3.62
C ASP A 247 -9.16 33.40 -4.17
#